data_AF-A0A0G2JBQ3-F1
#
_entry.id   AF-A0A0G2JBQ3-F1
#
_cell.length_a   1.000
_cell.length_b   1.000
_cell.length_c   1.000
_cell.angle_alpha   90.00
_cell.angle_beta   90.00
_cell.angle_gamma   90.00
#
_symmetry.space_group_name_H-M   'P 1'
#
loop_
_entity.id
_entity.type
_entity.pdbx_description
1 polymer ?
#
loop_
_entity_poly.entity_id
_entity_poly.type
_entity_poly.pdbx_seq_one_letter_code
_entity_poly.pdbx_strand_id
1 'polypeptide(L)'
;MEVVYKETYENLKKDARLLLEGTAGEISITILVKIVPLKPDESRVQSAFVQLYKYDSLHNKAIPRGGHKTLFPVPQNHASQKIELSWGDILKTQLSHMQAPLAKPPPLLLDDLCETINAYTDTHVRLHTRYGNLGN
;
A
#
# COMPACT_ATOMS: atom_id res chain seq x y z
N MET A 1 2.91 -17.74 -18.81
CA MET A 1 3.80 -16.66 -18.36
C MET A 1 3.60 -16.54 -16.85
N GLU A 2 4.41 -17.23 -16.05
CA GLU A 2 4.37 -17.06 -14.60
C GLU A 2 5.11 -15.76 -14.26
N VAL A 3 4.36 -14.70 -13.94
CA VAL A 3 4.95 -13.51 -13.35
C VAL A 3 5.12 -13.81 -11.86
N VAL A 4 6.13 -14.61 -11.52
CA VAL A 4 6.57 -14.77 -10.14
C VAL A 4 7.26 -13.46 -9.75
N TYR A 5 6.51 -12.51 -9.18
CA TYR A 5 7.09 -11.32 -8.56
C TYR A 5 7.94 -11.76 -7.36
N LYS A 6 9.22 -12.03 -7.64
CA LYS A 6 10.24 -12.53 -6.71
C LYS A 6 10.88 -11.41 -5.88
N GLU A 7 10.25 -10.26 -5.81
CA GLU A 7 10.78 -9.13 -5.04
C GLU A 7 10.54 -9.32 -3.54
N THR A 8 11.65 -9.33 -2.81
CA THR A 8 11.63 -9.37 -1.35
C THR A 8 11.06 -8.06 -0.81
N TYR A 9 10.54 -8.10 0.43
CA TYR A 9 10.08 -6.88 1.08
C TYR A 9 11.21 -5.85 1.27
N GLU A 10 12.46 -6.30 1.43
CA GLU A 10 13.62 -5.39 1.51
C GLU A 10 13.91 -4.67 0.19
N ASN A 11 13.64 -5.30 -0.96
CA ASN A 11 13.75 -4.63 -2.26
C ASN A 11 12.69 -3.52 -2.37
N LEU A 12 11.43 -3.83 -2.04
CA LEU A 12 10.35 -2.83 -2.02
C LEU A 12 10.65 -1.65 -1.10
N LYS A 13 11.31 -1.87 0.06
CA LYS A 13 11.77 -0.78 0.92
C LYS A 13 12.84 0.07 0.25
N LYS A 14 13.82 -0.55 -0.42
CA LYS A 14 14.87 0.18 -1.14
C LYS A 14 14.28 1.04 -2.24
N ASP A 15 13.32 0.51 -3.00
CA ASP A 15 12.66 1.23 -4.07
C ASP A 15 11.83 2.40 -3.52
N ALA A 16 11.11 2.19 -2.42
CA ALA A 16 10.39 3.27 -1.73
C ALA A 16 11.31 4.37 -1.21
N ARG A 17 12.50 4.00 -0.69
CA ARG A 17 13.53 4.97 -0.27
C ARG A 17 14.07 5.73 -1.46
N LEU A 18 14.44 5.04 -2.53
CA LEU A 18 14.95 5.65 -3.76
C LEU A 18 13.94 6.65 -4.35
N LEU A 19 12.65 6.29 -4.35
CA LEU A 19 11.58 7.18 -4.81
C LEU A 19 11.48 8.45 -3.95
N LEU A 20 11.49 8.32 -2.62
CA LEU A 20 11.34 9.45 -1.70
C LEU A 20 12.59 10.34 -1.65
N GLU A 21 13.78 9.73 -1.62
CA GLU A 21 15.06 10.43 -1.52
C GLU A 21 15.47 11.03 -2.87
N GLY A 22 15.26 10.30 -3.97
CA GLY A 22 15.57 10.76 -5.33
C GLY A 22 14.69 11.90 -5.79
N THR A 23 13.50 12.07 -5.19
CA THR A 23 12.62 13.20 -5.47
C THR A 23 12.92 14.43 -4.61
N ALA A 24 13.94 14.39 -3.75
CA ALA A 24 14.32 15.48 -2.85
C ALA A 24 13.11 16.08 -2.09
N GLY A 25 12.16 15.21 -1.75
CA GLY A 25 10.93 15.54 -1.07
C GLY A 25 9.74 15.88 -1.95
N GLU A 26 9.83 16.02 -3.30
CA GLU A 26 8.67 16.15 -4.21
C GLU A 26 7.56 15.15 -3.87
N ILE A 27 7.95 13.92 -3.54
CA ILE A 27 7.07 12.94 -2.91
C ILE A 27 7.32 12.94 -1.40
N SER A 28 6.27 13.22 -0.63
CA SER A 28 6.37 13.29 0.83
C SER A 28 6.06 11.97 1.52
N ILE A 29 5.22 11.12 0.91
CA ILE A 29 4.81 9.83 1.46
C ILE A 29 4.71 8.78 0.37
N THR A 30 5.14 7.57 0.69
CA THR A 30 4.91 6.36 -0.11
C THR A 30 4.18 5.32 0.74
N ILE A 31 3.14 4.71 0.17
CA ILE A 31 2.38 3.62 0.78
C ILE A 31 2.87 2.30 0.17
N LEU A 32 3.45 1.43 0.99
CA LEU A 32 4.00 0.16 0.55
C LEU A 32 3.07 -0.97 0.97
N VAL A 33 2.52 -1.69 0.00
CA VAL A 33 1.62 -2.84 0.24
C VAL A 33 2.35 -4.12 -0.12
N LYS A 34 2.45 -5.06 0.83
CA LYS A 34 3.01 -6.40 0.58
C LYS A 34 1.91 -7.44 0.74
N ILE A 35 1.62 -8.13 -0.36
CA ILE A 35 0.69 -9.25 -0.43
C ILE A 35 1.53 -10.54 -0.49
N VAL A 36 1.19 -11.51 0.36
CA VAL A 36 1.76 -12.87 0.26
C VAL A 36 1.06 -13.58 -0.92
N PRO A 37 1.83 -14.11 -1.89
CA PRO A 37 1.25 -14.83 -3.02
C PRO A 37 0.38 -16.00 -2.56
N LEU A 38 -0.70 -16.27 -3.31
CA LEU A 38 -1.54 -17.43 -3.08
C LEU A 38 -0.76 -18.71 -3.30
N LYS A 39 -0.97 -19.70 -2.42
CA LYS A 39 -0.60 -21.08 -2.73
C LYS A 39 -1.57 -21.69 -3.76
N PRO A 40 -1.19 -22.77 -4.47
CA PRO A 40 -2.06 -23.39 -5.48
C PRO A 40 -3.45 -23.82 -4.98
N ASP A 41 -3.56 -24.14 -3.69
CA ASP A 41 -4.79 -24.55 -3.01
C ASP A 41 -5.57 -23.38 -2.40
N GLU A 42 -5.04 -22.15 -2.46
CA GLU A 42 -5.66 -20.97 -1.90
C GLU A 42 -6.41 -20.16 -2.96
N SER A 43 -7.65 -19.80 -2.65
CA SER A 43 -8.50 -18.93 -3.49
C SER A 43 -8.58 -17.49 -2.97
N ARG A 44 -7.98 -17.21 -1.81
CA ARG A 44 -8.06 -15.92 -1.11
C ARG A 44 -6.73 -15.56 -0.48
N VAL A 45 -6.43 -14.27 -0.44
CA VAL A 45 -5.22 -13.74 0.21
C VAL A 45 -5.25 -14.07 1.69
N GLN A 46 -4.22 -14.77 2.17
CA GLN A 46 -4.11 -15.16 3.57
C GLN A 46 -3.43 -14.10 4.42
N SER A 47 -2.47 -13.38 3.84
CA SER A 47 -1.68 -12.38 4.56
C SER A 47 -1.27 -11.25 3.62
N ALA A 48 -1.57 -10.03 4.07
CA ALA A 48 -0.98 -8.84 3.50
C ALA A 48 -0.89 -7.76 4.58
N PHE A 49 0.05 -6.85 4.40
CA PHE A 49 0.21 -5.71 5.27
C PHE A 49 0.62 -4.46 4.49
N VAL A 50 0.39 -3.31 5.10
CA VAL A 50 0.79 -2.00 4.58
C VAL A 50 1.74 -1.30 5.55
N GLN A 51 2.76 -0.63 5.00
CA GLN A 51 3.69 0.22 5.74
C GLN A 51 3.81 1.56 5.03
N LEU A 52 3.81 2.65 5.79
CA LEU A 52 4.09 3.97 5.24
C LEU A 52 5.55 4.33 5.41
N TYR A 53 6.07 5.01 4.40
CA TYR A 53 7.33 5.73 4.48
C TYR A 53 7.05 7.21 4.23
N LYS A 54 7.73 8.06 4.97
CA LYS A 54 7.72 9.51 4.75
C LYS A 54 9.14 9.98 4.48
N TYR A 55 9.25 11.02 3.66
CA TYR A 55 10.51 11.72 3.49
C TYR A 55 10.73 12.66 4.68
N ASP A 56 11.89 12.54 5.31
CA ASP A 56 12.35 13.43 6.38
C ASP A 56 13.30 14.46 5.78
N SER A 57 12.79 15.67 5.58
CA SER A 57 13.55 16.77 4.97
C SER A 57 14.72 17.26 5.82
N LEU A 58 14.67 17.07 7.15
CA LEU A 58 15.76 17.49 8.04
C LEU A 58 17.00 16.62 7.84
N HIS A 59 16.80 15.33 7.60
CA HIS A 59 17.88 14.36 7.46
C HIS A 59 18.05 13.86 6.02
N ASN A 60 17.29 14.40 5.06
CA ASN A 60 17.27 14.01 3.65
C ASN A 60 17.19 12.48 3.46
N LYS A 61 16.22 11.85 4.15
CA LYS A 61 16.11 10.37 4.17
C LYS A 61 14.67 9.91 4.26
N ALA A 62 14.38 8.73 3.74
CA ALA A 62 13.08 8.10 3.92
C ALA A 62 13.03 7.29 5.23
N ILE A 63 12.03 7.58 6.07
CA ILE A 63 11.81 6.91 7.35
C ILE A 63 10.42 6.26 7.43
N PRO A 64 10.28 5.11 8.11
CA PRO A 64 8.98 4.49 8.32
C PRO A 64 8.10 5.43 9.15
N ARG A 65 6.83 5.59 8.75
CA ARG A 65 5.81 6.34 9.48
C ARG A 65 4.85 5.36 10.14
N GLY A 66 4.97 5.19 11.46
CA GLY A 66 4.21 4.20 12.21
C GLY A 66 4.68 2.77 11.93
N GLY A 67 3.89 1.79 12.38
CA GLY A 67 4.17 0.36 12.18
C GLY A 67 3.35 -0.27 11.05
N HIS A 68 3.59 -1.57 10.83
CA HIS A 68 2.82 -2.37 9.88
C HIS A 68 1.35 -2.41 10.29
N LYS A 69 0.46 -2.19 9.32
CA LYS A 69 -0.98 -2.42 9.49
C LYS A 69 -1.37 -3.68 8.71
N THR A 70 -1.98 -4.64 9.39
CA THR A 70 -2.42 -5.90 8.79
C THR A 70 -3.68 -5.67 7.96
N LEU A 71 -3.62 -6.01 6.67
CA LEU A 71 -4.77 -6.01 5.76
C LEU A 71 -5.49 -7.37 5.78
N PHE A 72 -4.72 -8.47 5.83
CA PHE A 72 -5.26 -9.83 5.87
C PHE A 72 -4.64 -10.68 7.00
N PRO A 73 -5.43 -11.48 7.72
CA PRO A 73 -6.90 -11.54 7.65
C PRO A 73 -7.53 -10.22 8.09
N VAL A 74 -8.70 -9.87 7.51
CA VAL A 74 -9.40 -8.64 7.85
C VAL A 74 -9.69 -8.66 9.36
N PRO A 75 -9.17 -7.69 10.15
CA PRO A 75 -9.34 -7.71 11.59
C PRO A 75 -10.82 -7.61 11.97
N GLN A 76 -11.28 -8.46 12.89
CA GLN A 76 -12.67 -8.46 13.36
C GLN A 76 -13.05 -7.16 14.11
N ASN A 77 -12.07 -6.48 14.69
CA ASN A 77 -12.26 -5.18 15.30
C ASN A 77 -12.13 -4.11 14.22
N HIS A 78 -13.23 -3.84 13.52
CA HIS A 78 -13.38 -2.82 12.47
C HIS A 78 -13.35 -1.38 13.02
N ALA A 79 -12.66 -1.10 14.12
CA ALA A 79 -12.28 0.27 14.45
C ALA A 79 -11.38 0.77 13.32
N SER A 80 -12.02 1.39 12.31
CA SER A 80 -11.61 1.46 10.92
C SER A 80 -10.11 1.66 10.79
N GLN A 81 -9.40 0.61 10.37
CA GLN A 81 -7.99 0.77 10.13
C GLN A 81 -7.82 1.82 9.05
N LYS A 82 -7.12 2.89 9.42
CA LYS A 82 -7.02 4.07 8.59
C LYS A 82 -5.61 4.61 8.58
N ILE A 83 -5.26 5.25 7.48
CA ILE A 83 -4.04 6.01 7.32
C ILE A 83 -4.41 7.49 7.50
N GLU A 84 -3.90 8.10 8.56
CA GLU A 84 -4.07 9.53 8.78
C GLU A 84 -2.98 10.30 8.05
N LEU A 85 -3.40 11.15 7.12
CA LEU A 85 -2.55 12.08 6.39
C LEU A 85 -2.73 13.49 6.96
N SER A 86 -1.74 14.34 6.75
CA SER A 86 -1.85 15.78 6.98
C SER A 86 -2.04 16.50 5.64
N TRP A 87 -2.56 17.74 5.67
CA TRP A 87 -2.59 18.55 4.45
C TRP A 87 -1.20 18.83 3.88
N GLY A 88 -0.16 18.87 4.72
CA GLY A 88 1.23 18.94 4.25
C GLY A 88 1.65 17.71 3.45
N ASP A 89 1.13 16.53 3.80
CA ASP A 89 1.42 15.30 3.06
C ASP A 89 0.71 15.26 1.69
N ILE A 90 -0.48 15.86 1.60
CA ILE A 90 -1.35 15.80 0.41
C ILE A 90 -1.06 16.97 -0.55
N LEU A 91 -1.05 18.19 -0.03
CA LEU A 91 -0.95 19.42 -0.81
C LEU A 91 0.49 19.92 -0.94
N LYS A 92 1.35 19.51 -0.01
CA LYS A 92 2.79 19.83 0.00
C LYS A 92 3.08 21.30 -0.30
N THR A 93 3.60 21.63 -1.49
CA THR A 93 3.95 23.01 -1.91
C THR A 93 2.74 23.87 -2.21
N GLN A 94 1.60 23.28 -2.55
CA GLN A 94 0.34 23.99 -2.77
C GLN A 94 -0.27 24.47 -1.45
N LEU A 95 0.15 23.93 -0.31
CA LEU A 95 -0.38 24.31 1.00
C LEU A 95 -0.13 25.78 1.33
N SER A 96 1.04 26.33 0.99
CA SER A 96 1.36 27.74 1.22
C SER A 96 0.59 28.70 0.30
N HIS A 97 0.00 28.19 -0.78
CA HIS A 97 -0.79 28.94 -1.74
C HIS A 97 -2.30 28.86 -1.45
N MET A 98 -2.70 28.04 -0.47
CA MET A 98 -4.09 27.84 -0.06
C MET A 98 -4.29 28.36 1.36
N GLN A 99 -5.47 28.90 1.66
CA GLN A 99 -5.88 29.06 3.05
C GLN A 99 -5.98 27.66 3.66
N ALA A 100 -5.11 27.36 4.63
CA ALA A 100 -5.07 26.04 5.24
C ALA A 100 -6.48 25.69 5.77
N PRO A 101 -7.11 24.60 5.28
CA PRO A 101 -8.39 24.18 5.80
C PRO A 101 -8.24 23.91 7.31
N LEU A 102 -9.11 24.48 8.15
CA LEU A 102 -9.07 24.23 9.60
C LEU A 102 -9.30 22.74 9.94
N ALA A 103 -9.97 22.01 9.06
CA ALA A 103 -10.27 20.59 9.24
C ALA A 103 -9.07 19.71 8.82
N LYS A 104 -8.87 18.59 9.50
CA LYS A 104 -7.93 17.55 9.05
C LYS A 104 -8.43 16.92 7.74
N PRO A 105 -7.54 16.49 6.83
CA PRO A 105 -7.98 15.76 5.65
C PRO A 105 -8.64 14.43 6.06
N PRO A 106 -9.59 13.93 5.25
CA PRO A 106 -10.19 12.63 5.50
C PRO A 106 -9.12 11.54 5.51
N PRO A 107 -9.21 10.57 6.43
CA PRO A 107 -8.24 9.49 6.47
C PRO A 107 -8.48 8.51 5.31
N LEU A 108 -7.42 7.82 4.88
CA LEU A 108 -7.55 6.76 3.89
C LEU A 108 -7.93 5.45 4.60
N LEU A 109 -9.14 4.96 4.34
CA LEU A 109 -9.66 3.72 4.93
C LEU A 109 -8.99 2.52 4.25
N LEU A 110 -8.61 1.53 5.05
CA LEU A 110 -7.98 0.31 4.51
C LEU A 110 -9.00 -0.72 4.02
N ASP A 111 -10.27 -0.57 4.38
CA ASP A 111 -11.34 -1.47 3.94
C ASP A 111 -11.49 -1.43 2.41
N ASP A 112 -11.52 -0.23 1.82
CA ASP A 112 -11.56 -0.04 0.35
C ASP A 112 -10.34 -0.67 -0.36
N LEU A 113 -9.17 -0.61 0.27
CA LEU A 113 -7.95 -1.25 -0.24
C LEU A 113 -8.07 -2.78 -0.19
N CYS A 114 -8.59 -3.33 0.90
CA CYS A 114 -8.86 -4.76 1.03
C CYS A 114 -9.88 -5.24 -0.02
N GLU A 115 -10.95 -4.48 -0.23
CA GLU A 115 -11.96 -4.78 -1.26
C GLU A 115 -11.35 -4.78 -2.66
N THR A 116 -10.54 -3.77 -2.97
CA THR A 116 -9.82 -3.67 -4.24
C THR A 116 -8.92 -4.89 -4.45
N ILE A 117 -8.11 -5.24 -3.44
CA ILE A 117 -7.22 -6.41 -3.49
C ILE A 117 -8.03 -7.70 -3.72
N ASN A 118 -9.16 -7.89 -3.03
CA ASN A 118 -10.03 -9.05 -3.19
C ASN A 118 -10.61 -9.14 -4.60
N ALA A 119 -11.14 -8.03 -5.14
CA ALA A 119 -11.74 -8.01 -6.48
C ALA A 119 -10.72 -8.40 -7.58
N TYR A 120 -9.48 -7.90 -7.49
CA TYR A 120 -8.41 -8.29 -8.41
C TYR A 120 -7.98 -9.74 -8.22
N THR A 121 -7.88 -10.19 -6.96
CA THR A 121 -7.52 -11.59 -6.63
C THR A 121 -8.54 -12.55 -7.21
N ASP A 122 -9.84 -12.31 -7.01
CA ASP A 122 -10.92 -13.13 -7.54
C ASP A 122 -10.90 -13.21 -9.06
N THR A 123 -10.64 -12.08 -9.73
CA THR A 123 -10.51 -12.01 -11.18
C THR A 123 -9.34 -12.87 -11.67
N HIS A 124 -8.18 -12.76 -11.01
CA HIS A 124 -6.99 -13.53 -11.37
C HIS A 124 -7.18 -15.04 -11.16
N VAL A 125 -7.76 -15.45 -10.02
CA VAL A 125 -8.05 -16.86 -9.72
C VAL A 125 -9.00 -17.44 -10.77
N ARG A 126 -10.09 -16.74 -11.12
CA ARG A 126 -11.05 -17.18 -12.13
C ARG A 126 -10.41 -17.38 -13.51
N LEU A 127 -9.54 -16.46 -13.92
CA LEU A 127 -8.82 -16.59 -15.19
C LEU A 127 -7.92 -17.83 -15.16
N HIS A 128 -7.18 -18.04 -14.07
CA HIS A 128 -6.30 -19.20 -13.94
C HIS A 128 -7.06 -20.54 -13.97
N THR A 129 -8.22 -20.63 -13.32
CA THR A 129 -9.08 -21.83 -13.38
C THR A 129 -9.61 -22.09 -14.79
N ARG A 130 -9.98 -21.04 -15.53
CA ARG A 130 -10.48 -21.19 -16.91
C ARG A 130 -9.40 -21.66 -17.88
N TYR A 131 -8.17 -21.17 -17.76
CA TYR A 131 -7.06 -21.61 -18.60
C TYR A 131 -6.51 -22.99 -18.20
N GLY A 132 -6.62 -23.38 -16.93
CA GLY A 132 -6.24 -24.72 -16.47
C GLY A 132 -7.18 -25.84 -16.98
N ASN A 133 -8.47 -25.54 -17.21
CA ASN A 133 -9.46 -26.50 -17.70
C ASN A 133 -9.50 -26.67 -19.23
N LEU A 134 -8.70 -25.91 -19.98
CA LEU A 134 -8.58 -26.02 -21.44
C LEU A 134 -7.36 -26.87 -21.88
N GLY A 135 -6.63 -27.44 -20.93
CA GLY A 135 -5.40 -28.21 -21.15
C GLY A 135 -5.46 -29.68 -20.73
N ASN A 136 -6.66 -30.28 -20.63
CA ASN A 136 -6.85 -31.71 -20.45
C ASN A 136 -7.61 -32.31 -21.64
#